data_AF-A0A959C3J8-F1
#
_entry.id   AF-A0A959C3J8-F1
#
_cell.length_a   1.000
_cell.length_b   1.000
_cell.length_c   1.000
_cell.angle_alpha   90.00
_cell.angle_beta   90.00
_cell.angle_gamma   90.00
#
_symmetry.space_group_name_H-M   'P 1'
#
loop_
_entity.id
_entity.type
_entity.pdbx_description
1 polymer ?
#
loop_
_entity_poly.entity_id
_entity_poly.type
_entity_poly.pdbx_seq_one_letter_code
_entity_poly.pdbx_strand_id
1 'polypeptide(L)'
;MSDKMNHVEWIDAWLAGTLAGEELAAFEREREQNDEFAKQCLIAAVLHKKGAELRQNDFLKKLTDLEQNLEQEGFFEQETHFKKEILKKIEGELDIENFFKRNTTQRAKRIFLGSVQRRWLAAAAAIAAILVVAWWFFVPPSPYIVAQHYLDKAPKLPFLSPKSSGAVSKSNTIDSLLNAQDYNKAIDSIRAKNSDVGFDRYWEAVCLLHLSEQPEDTLAKKAVSLLEYLEKQEEFTDGSKIFVQCQLVLAYLKNNQLDKAINLLEQLKNSPDDKGQSFAIAIGNHLR
;
A
#
# COMPACT_ATOMS: atom_id res chain seq x y z
N MET A 1 11.31 -37.15 22.39
CA MET A 1 11.21 -38.00 21.19
C MET A 1 10.75 -37.09 20.07
N SER A 2 11.71 -36.49 19.35
CA SER A 2 11.42 -35.73 18.13
C SER A 2 11.04 -36.75 17.08
N ASP A 3 9.88 -36.58 16.46
CA ASP A 3 9.49 -37.37 15.30
C ASP A 3 10.60 -37.23 14.24
N LYS A 4 11.09 -38.35 13.69
CA LYS A 4 12.10 -38.28 12.64
C LYS A 4 11.41 -37.77 11.38
N MET A 5 11.61 -36.48 11.06
CA MET A 5 11.21 -35.95 9.75
C MET A 5 11.73 -36.87 8.65
N ASN A 6 10.88 -37.15 7.68
CA ASN A 6 11.27 -37.96 6.53
C ASN A 6 12.14 -37.11 5.57
N HIS A 7 12.89 -37.78 4.68
CA HIS A 7 13.77 -37.11 3.72
C HIS A 7 13.04 -36.10 2.82
N VAL A 8 11.77 -36.32 2.50
CA VAL A 8 10.98 -35.43 1.65
C VAL A 8 10.70 -34.12 2.37
N GLU A 9 10.23 -34.19 3.62
CA GLU A 9 9.95 -33.02 4.46
C GLU A 9 11.21 -32.18 4.71
N TRP A 10 12.37 -32.84 4.87
CA TRP A 10 13.67 -32.18 4.98
C TRP A 10 14.07 -31.44 3.71
N ILE A 11 13.88 -32.05 2.54
CA ILE A 11 14.17 -31.43 1.25
C ILE A 11 13.24 -30.23 1.01
N ASP A 12 11.95 -30.35 1.34
CA ASP A 12 10.98 -29.27 1.18
C ASP A 12 11.29 -28.08 2.09
N ALA A 13 11.58 -28.33 3.37
CA ALA A 13 11.98 -27.31 4.33
C ALA A 13 13.31 -26.62 3.92
N TRP A 14 14.24 -27.39 3.37
CA TRP A 14 15.50 -26.87 2.83
C TRP A 14 15.27 -25.96 1.62
N LEU A 15 14.45 -26.39 0.65
CA LEU A 15 14.11 -25.59 -0.53
C LEU A 15 13.32 -24.32 -0.18
N ALA A 16 12.48 -24.38 0.85
CA ALA A 16 11.74 -23.24 1.38
C ALA A 16 12.61 -22.29 2.23
N GLY A 17 13.83 -22.69 2.61
CA GLY A 17 14.71 -21.93 3.48
C GLY A 17 14.21 -21.83 4.93
N THR A 18 13.35 -22.75 5.37
CA THR A 18 12.77 -22.75 6.72
C THR A 18 13.63 -23.49 7.73
N LEU A 19 14.60 -24.30 7.29
CA LEU A 19 15.55 -24.96 8.17
C LEU A 19 16.51 -23.94 8.79
N ALA A 20 16.65 -23.98 10.12
CA ALA A 20 17.56 -23.13 10.87
C ALA A 20 18.28 -23.89 11.99
N GLY A 21 19.40 -23.35 12.45
CA GLY A 21 20.12 -23.85 13.62
C GLY A 21 20.50 -25.32 13.52
N GLU A 22 20.09 -26.12 14.52
CA GLU A 22 20.41 -27.55 14.62
C GLU A 22 19.79 -28.39 13.50
N GLU A 23 18.62 -27.99 12.98
CA GLU A 23 17.93 -28.72 11.91
C GLU A 23 18.67 -28.62 10.58
N LEU A 24 19.17 -27.43 10.24
CA LEU A 24 20.02 -27.23 9.07
C LEU A 24 21.34 -28.02 9.19
N ALA A 25 21.95 -28.02 10.38
CA ALA A 25 23.17 -28.78 10.64
C ALA A 25 22.94 -30.30 10.62
N ALA A 26 21.75 -30.78 10.99
CA ALA A 26 21.36 -32.18 10.85
C ALA A 26 21.14 -32.56 9.38
N PHE A 27 20.46 -31.69 8.62
CA PHE A 27 20.26 -31.82 7.18
C PHE A 27 21.58 -31.92 6.41
N GLU A 28 22.52 -31.01 6.67
CA GLU A 28 23.82 -31.01 6.00
C GLU A 28 24.63 -32.27 6.31
N ARG A 29 24.60 -32.74 7.56
CA ARG A 29 25.26 -34.00 7.95
C ARG A 29 24.68 -35.21 7.23
N GLU A 30 23.35 -35.35 7.19
CA GLU A 30 22.73 -36.47 6.47
C GLU A 30 23.03 -36.40 4.97
N ARG A 31 22.99 -35.19 4.38
CA ARG A 31 23.34 -34.97 2.97
C ARG A 31 24.79 -35.36 2.67
N GLU A 32 25.72 -35.18 3.60
CA GLU A 32 27.12 -35.58 3.45
C GLU A 32 27.35 -37.07 3.67
N GLN A 33 26.58 -37.70 4.56
CA GLN A 33 26.77 -39.10 4.95
C GLN A 33 25.98 -40.09 4.07
N ASN A 34 24.95 -39.61 3.37
CA ASN A 34 24.02 -40.43 2.62
C ASN A 34 23.95 -40.02 1.14
N ASP A 35 24.69 -40.74 0.29
CA ASP A 35 24.78 -40.49 -1.16
C ASP A 35 23.41 -40.48 -1.86
N GLU A 36 22.48 -41.32 -1.41
CA GLU A 36 21.14 -41.41 -2.01
C GLU A 36 20.30 -40.18 -1.66
N PHE A 37 20.39 -39.72 -0.41
CA PHE A 37 19.74 -38.48 0.02
C PHE A 37 20.34 -37.25 -0.68
N ALA A 38 21.66 -37.23 -0.90
CA ALA A 38 22.32 -36.17 -1.67
C ALA A 38 21.80 -36.08 -3.11
N LYS A 39 21.61 -37.23 -3.79
CA LYS A 39 21.00 -37.27 -5.13
C LYS A 39 19.56 -36.76 -5.13
N GLN A 40 18.77 -37.14 -4.12
CA GLN A 40 17.38 -36.66 -3.98
C GLN A 40 17.35 -35.13 -3.81
N CYS A 41 18.23 -34.56 -2.99
CA CYS A 41 18.38 -33.11 -2.83
C CYS A 41 18.72 -32.41 -4.16
N LEU A 42 19.66 -32.99 -4.93
CA LEU A 42 20.06 -32.43 -6.23
C LEU A 42 18.91 -32.44 -7.25
N ILE A 43 18.19 -33.56 -7.35
CA ILE A 43 17.04 -33.69 -8.25
C ILE A 43 15.95 -32.68 -7.87
N ALA A 44 15.64 -32.57 -6.57
CA ALA A 44 14.64 -31.63 -6.08
C ALA A 44 15.03 -30.16 -6.36
N ALA A 45 16.31 -29.79 -6.17
CA ALA A 45 16.80 -28.45 -6.51
C ALA A 45 16.68 -28.13 -8.00
N VAL A 46 17.00 -29.08 -8.88
CA VAL A 46 16.87 -28.91 -10.34
C VAL A 46 15.40 -28.75 -10.75
N LEU A 47 14.51 -29.57 -10.20
CA LEU A 47 13.07 -29.47 -10.47
C LEU A 47 12.49 -28.16 -9.95
N HIS A 48 12.87 -27.73 -8.75
CA HIS A 48 12.44 -26.46 -8.17
C HIS A 48 12.87 -25.27 -9.05
N LYS A 49 14.12 -25.27 -9.52
CA LYS A 49 14.64 -24.25 -10.44
C LYS A 49 13.85 -24.22 -11.76
N LYS A 50 13.65 -25.37 -12.39
CA LYS A 50 12.90 -25.47 -13.65
C LYS A 50 11.45 -25.04 -13.49
N GLY A 51 10.82 -25.38 -12.36
CA GLY A 51 9.47 -24.91 -12.01
C GLY A 51 9.41 -23.39 -11.82
N ALA A 52 10.44 -22.79 -11.21
CA ALA A 52 10.54 -21.34 -11.06
C ALA A 52 10.73 -20.64 -12.42
N GLU A 53 11.60 -21.17 -13.30
CA GLU A 53 11.79 -20.66 -14.66
C GLU A 53 10.48 -20.71 -15.48
N LEU A 54 9.71 -21.79 -15.37
CA LEU A 54 8.41 -21.91 -16.04
C LEU A 54 7.40 -20.89 -15.52
N ARG A 55 7.32 -20.68 -14.19
CA ARG A 55 6.43 -19.65 -13.60
C ARG A 55 6.85 -18.24 -14.01
N GLN A 56 8.15 -17.97 -14.09
CA GLN A 56 8.68 -16.69 -14.57
C GLN A 56 8.30 -16.46 -16.03
N ASN A 57 8.44 -17.48 -16.89
CA ASN A 57 8.06 -17.38 -18.30
C ASN A 57 6.55 -17.20 -18.48
N ASP A 58 5.72 -17.89 -17.69
CA ASP A 58 4.26 -17.71 -17.72
C ASP A 58 3.85 -16.31 -17.25
N PHE A 59 4.52 -15.79 -16.22
CA PHE A 59 4.31 -14.42 -15.75
C PHE A 59 4.73 -13.38 -16.79
N LEU A 60 5.90 -13.55 -17.41
CA LEU A 60 6.37 -12.69 -18.51
C LEU A 60 5.38 -12.71 -19.68
N LYS A 61 4.88 -13.89 -20.05
CA LYS A 61 3.86 -14.01 -21.09
C LYS A 61 2.58 -13.25 -20.73
N LYS A 62 2.08 -13.41 -19.49
CA LYS A 62 0.90 -12.66 -19.02
C LYS A 62 1.13 -11.15 -19.01
N LEU A 63 2.33 -10.69 -18.65
CA LEU A 63 2.71 -9.29 -18.75
C LEU A 63 2.69 -8.80 -20.20
N THR A 64 3.26 -9.56 -21.13
CA THR A 64 3.24 -9.23 -22.55
C THR A 64 1.82 -9.20 -23.12
N ASP A 65 0.97 -10.16 -22.73
CA ASP A 65 -0.43 -10.20 -23.14
C ASP A 65 -1.22 -9.00 -22.57
N LEU A 66 -0.93 -8.60 -21.33
CA LEU A 66 -1.50 -7.38 -20.71
C LEU A 66 -1.03 -6.11 -21.43
N GLU A 67 0.25 -6.03 -21.81
CA GLU A 67 0.79 -4.90 -22.57
C GLU A 67 0.11 -4.77 -23.94
N GLN A 68 -0.10 -5.87 -24.66
CA GLN A 68 -0.82 -5.86 -25.93
C GLN A 68 -2.29 -5.42 -25.78
N ASN A 69 -2.95 -5.82 -24.70
CA ASN A 69 -4.32 -5.39 -24.40
C ASN A 69 -4.38 -3.89 -24.06
N LEU A 70 -3.42 -3.38 -23.29
CA LEU A 70 -3.35 -1.95 -22.94
C LEU A 70 -2.99 -1.06 -24.15
N GLU A 71 -2.14 -1.54 -25.06
CA GLU A 71 -1.86 -0.84 -26.33
C GLU A 71 -3.10 -0.76 -27.24
N GLN A 72 -3.98 -1.76 -27.20
CA GLN A 72 -5.26 -1.73 -27.92
C GLN A 72 -6.28 -0.75 -27.32
N GLU A 73 -6.16 -0.43 -26.02
CA GLU A 73 -7.09 0.47 -25.31
C GLU A 73 -6.71 1.96 -25.35
N GLY A 74 -5.64 2.34 -26.07
CA GLY A 74 -5.37 3.72 -26.46
C GLY A 74 -5.02 4.69 -25.30
N PHE A 75 -4.45 4.19 -24.20
CA PHE A 75 -4.08 5.00 -23.04
C PHE A 75 -2.55 5.22 -22.91
N PHE A 76 -2.15 6.49 -23.00
CA PHE A 76 -0.88 7.14 -22.60
C PHE A 76 0.43 6.98 -23.41
N GLU A 77 0.78 8.04 -24.15
CA GLU A 77 2.13 8.29 -24.68
C GLU A 77 3.17 8.71 -23.62
N GLN A 78 2.73 9.22 -22.45
CA GLN A 78 3.63 9.85 -21.47
C GLN A 78 4.29 8.86 -20.49
N GLU A 79 3.71 7.67 -20.30
CA GLU A 79 4.20 6.64 -19.37
C GLU A 79 5.26 5.73 -19.99
N THR A 80 5.32 5.69 -21.32
CA THR A 80 6.27 4.86 -22.09
C THR A 80 7.73 5.27 -21.90
N HIS A 81 8.01 6.56 -21.64
CA HIS A 81 9.37 7.06 -21.47
C HIS A 81 9.98 6.64 -20.13
N PHE A 82 9.21 6.77 -19.04
CA PHE A 82 9.64 6.35 -17.70
C PHE A 82 9.81 4.82 -17.61
N LYS A 83 8.90 4.07 -18.25
CA LYS A 83 8.94 2.60 -18.30
C LYS A 83 10.14 2.09 -19.11
N LYS A 84 10.45 2.71 -20.26
CA LYS A 84 11.65 2.40 -21.07
C LYS A 84 12.94 2.71 -20.32
N GLU A 85 12.95 3.75 -19.49
CA GLU A 85 14.13 4.11 -18.70
C GLU A 85 14.40 3.11 -17.57
N ILE A 86 13.35 2.60 -16.90
CA ILE A 86 13.47 1.54 -15.90
C ILE A 86 13.88 0.20 -16.54
N LEU A 87 13.27 -0.21 -17.65
CA LEU A 87 13.64 -1.44 -18.37
C LEU A 87 15.09 -1.39 -18.85
N LYS A 88 15.53 -0.26 -19.41
CA LYS A 88 16.92 -0.07 -19.86
C LYS A 88 17.92 -0.06 -18.69
N LYS A 89 17.50 0.41 -17.52
CA LYS A 89 18.34 0.40 -16.29
C LYS A 89 18.44 -1.01 -15.70
N ILE A 90 17.34 -1.76 -15.72
CA ILE A 90 17.30 -3.17 -15.32
C ILE A 90 18.11 -4.02 -16.30
N GLU A 91 17.96 -3.87 -17.62
CA GLU A 91 18.76 -4.57 -18.64
C GLU A 91 20.24 -4.18 -18.60
N GLY A 92 20.56 -2.92 -18.31
CA GLY A 92 21.94 -2.44 -18.13
C GLY A 92 22.61 -2.95 -16.84
N GLU A 93 21.84 -3.18 -15.77
CA GLU A 93 22.33 -3.80 -14.54
C GLU A 93 22.31 -5.34 -14.58
N LEU A 94 21.46 -5.95 -15.43
CA LEU A 94 21.40 -7.39 -15.70
C LEU A 94 22.24 -7.84 -16.91
N ASP A 95 23.33 -7.14 -17.22
CA ASP A 95 24.34 -7.62 -18.18
C ASP A 95 25.21 -8.74 -17.57
N ILE A 96 24.51 -9.80 -17.14
CA ILE A 96 25.03 -11.07 -16.64
C ILE A 96 25.84 -11.73 -17.75
N GLU A 97 25.49 -11.52 -19.02
CA GLU A 97 26.16 -12.12 -20.16
C GLU A 97 27.59 -11.59 -20.37
N ASN A 98 27.81 -10.27 -20.22
CA ASN A 98 29.16 -9.70 -20.26
C ASN A 98 29.96 -9.98 -18.97
N PHE A 99 29.31 -10.16 -17.82
CA PHE A 99 29.95 -10.64 -16.60
C PHE A 99 30.49 -12.08 -16.76
N PHE A 100 29.78 -12.97 -17.46
CA PHE A 100 30.24 -14.33 -17.74
C PHE A 100 31.27 -14.39 -18.88
N LYS A 101 31.13 -13.59 -19.95
CA LYS A 101 32.12 -13.54 -21.06
C LYS A 101 33.49 -13.00 -20.63
N ARG A 102 33.57 -12.08 -19.66
CA ARG A 102 34.86 -11.62 -19.09
C ARG A 102 35.52 -12.63 -18.15
N ASN A 103 34.77 -13.57 -17.59
CA ASN A 103 35.27 -14.51 -16.58
C ASN A 103 35.66 -15.89 -17.12
N THR A 104 35.37 -16.22 -18.39
CA THR A 104 35.75 -17.50 -18.99
C THR A 104 37.14 -17.50 -19.63
N THR A 105 37.77 -16.34 -19.83
CA THR A 105 39.10 -16.22 -20.47
C THR A 105 40.27 -16.07 -19.50
N GLN A 106 40.05 -16.04 -18.19
CA GLN A 106 41.14 -16.08 -17.21
C GLN A 106 41.24 -17.44 -16.50
N ARG A 107 42.13 -18.25 -17.05
CA ARG A 107 42.96 -19.25 -16.36
C ARG A 107 42.23 -20.30 -15.52
N ALA A 108 42.13 -21.46 -16.17
CA ALA A 108 42.42 -22.74 -15.58
C ALA A 108 43.61 -22.68 -14.57
N LYS A 109 43.45 -23.45 -13.48
CA LYS A 109 44.37 -23.71 -12.36
C LYS A 109 44.26 -22.76 -11.15
N ARG A 110 43.40 -23.13 -10.20
CA ARG A 110 43.78 -23.52 -8.81
C ARG A 110 42.53 -23.88 -7.99
N ILE A 111 42.71 -24.91 -7.17
CA ILE A 111 41.75 -25.52 -6.25
C ILE A 111 41.53 -24.59 -5.02
N PHE A 112 40.45 -24.84 -4.26
CA PHE A 112 40.19 -24.57 -2.83
C PHE A 112 39.13 -23.50 -2.46
N LEU A 113 37.86 -23.94 -2.46
CA LEU A 113 36.84 -23.88 -1.39
C LEU A 113 36.57 -22.63 -0.50
N GLY A 114 37.18 -21.46 -0.73
CA GLY A 114 36.93 -20.28 0.12
C GLY A 114 35.94 -19.23 -0.42
N SER A 115 35.59 -19.28 -1.71
CA SER A 115 34.96 -18.12 -2.39
C SER A 115 33.52 -18.30 -2.84
N VAL A 116 32.94 -19.49 -2.66
CA VAL A 116 31.57 -19.79 -3.12
C VAL A 116 30.53 -19.15 -2.19
N GLN A 117 30.75 -19.17 -0.87
CA GLN A 117 29.81 -18.60 0.11
C GLN A 117 29.55 -17.09 -0.08
N ARG A 118 30.56 -16.30 -0.45
CA ARG A 118 30.38 -14.85 -0.64
C ARG A 118 29.55 -14.51 -1.89
N ARG A 119 29.53 -15.38 -2.90
CA ARG A 119 28.81 -15.15 -4.15
C ARG A 119 27.33 -15.46 -4.04
N TRP A 120 26.96 -16.47 -3.25
CA TRP A 120 25.56 -16.78 -2.94
C TRP A 120 24.94 -15.76 -1.99
N LEU A 121 25.71 -15.26 -1.01
CA LEU A 121 25.27 -14.18 -0.13
C LEU A 121 24.90 -12.90 -0.90
N ALA A 122 25.70 -12.52 -1.91
CA ALA A 122 25.41 -11.35 -2.74
C ALA A 122 24.12 -11.54 -3.59
N ALA A 123 23.92 -12.72 -4.17
CA ALA A 123 22.71 -13.03 -4.94
C ALA A 123 21.45 -13.08 -4.05
N ALA A 124 21.54 -13.69 -2.87
CA ALA A 124 20.43 -13.73 -1.91
C ALA A 124 20.10 -12.32 -1.38
N ALA A 125 21.11 -11.48 -1.11
CA ALA A 125 20.90 -10.10 -0.71
C ALA A 125 20.24 -9.26 -1.83
N ALA A 126 20.64 -9.48 -3.10
CA ALA A 126 20.00 -8.82 -4.24
C ALA A 126 18.54 -9.24 -4.41
N ILE A 127 18.22 -10.53 -4.27
CA ILE A 127 16.85 -11.04 -4.32
C ILE A 127 16.03 -10.49 -3.15
N ALA A 128 16.58 -10.48 -1.94
CA ALA A 128 15.93 -9.90 -0.77
C ALA A 128 15.66 -8.39 -0.96
N ALA A 129 16.62 -7.64 -1.53
CA ALA A 129 16.44 -6.23 -1.84
C ALA A 129 15.33 -6.03 -2.89
N ILE A 130 15.30 -6.85 -3.95
CA ILE A 130 14.23 -6.81 -4.96
C ILE A 130 12.87 -7.15 -4.33
N LEU A 131 12.80 -8.13 -3.43
CA LEU A 131 11.57 -8.49 -2.73
C LEU A 131 11.11 -7.40 -1.76
N VAL A 132 12.03 -6.72 -1.07
CA VAL A 132 11.71 -5.57 -0.20
C VAL A 132 11.18 -4.40 -1.03
N VAL A 133 11.82 -4.11 -2.16
CA VAL A 133 11.35 -3.07 -3.10
C VAL A 133 10.00 -3.46 -3.68
N ALA A 134 9.84 -4.69 -4.16
CA ALA A 134 8.58 -5.19 -4.68
C ALA A 134 7.47 -5.16 -3.62
N TRP A 135 7.76 -5.57 -2.39
CA TRP A 135 6.81 -5.48 -1.27
C TRP A 135 6.35 -4.03 -1.03
N TRP A 136 7.25 -3.06 -1.17
CA TRP A 136 6.91 -1.66 -1.02
C TRP A 136 6.05 -1.10 -2.17
N PHE A 137 6.16 -1.69 -3.36
CA PHE A 137 5.35 -1.34 -4.52
C PHE A 137 4.02 -2.11 -4.60
N PHE A 138 3.93 -3.32 -4.02
CA PHE A 138 2.76 -4.19 -4.12
C PHE A 138 1.84 -4.19 -2.89
N VAL A 139 2.28 -3.65 -1.75
CA VAL A 139 1.36 -3.42 -0.62
C VAL A 139 0.65 -2.09 -0.84
N PRO A 140 -0.67 -2.07 -1.12
CA PRO A 140 -1.39 -0.82 -1.24
C PRO A 140 -1.22 -0.01 0.04
N PRO A 141 -1.04 1.32 -0.05
CA PRO A 141 -0.87 2.15 1.12
C PRO A 141 -2.04 1.91 2.07
N SER A 142 -1.75 1.75 3.36
CA SER A 142 -2.82 1.47 4.33
C SER A 142 -3.93 2.53 4.19
N PRO A 143 -5.23 2.15 4.27
CA PRO A 143 -6.34 3.09 4.14
C PRO A 143 -6.20 4.32 5.02
N TYR A 144 -5.61 4.14 6.21
CA TYR A 144 -5.26 5.19 7.14
C TYR A 144 -4.30 6.25 6.57
N ILE A 145 -3.23 5.83 5.89
CA ILE A 145 -2.24 6.75 5.29
C ILE A 145 -2.86 7.52 4.12
N VAL A 146 -3.70 6.84 3.32
CA VAL A 146 -4.46 7.50 2.26
C VAL A 146 -5.37 8.57 2.87
N ALA A 147 -6.13 8.24 3.91
CA ALA A 147 -7.00 9.20 4.58
C ALA A 147 -6.23 10.40 5.13
N GLN A 148 -5.07 10.17 5.75
CA GLN A 148 -4.23 11.24 6.30
C GLN A 148 -3.72 12.18 5.20
N HIS A 149 -3.31 11.64 4.05
CA HIS A 149 -2.82 12.43 2.92
C HIS A 149 -3.90 13.33 2.30
N TYR A 150 -5.16 12.88 2.33
CA TYR A 150 -6.29 13.56 1.72
C TYR A 150 -7.08 14.45 2.68
N LEU A 151 -6.83 14.37 3.98
CA LEU A 151 -7.55 15.12 5.02
C LEU A 151 -7.51 16.64 4.80
N ASP A 152 -6.33 17.17 4.47
CA ASP A 152 -6.15 18.61 4.19
C ASP A 152 -6.61 19.01 2.78
N LYS A 153 -6.65 18.06 1.86
CA LYS A 153 -6.99 18.27 0.44
C LYS A 153 -8.46 18.09 0.13
N ALA A 154 -9.21 17.45 1.01
CA ALA A 154 -10.62 17.18 0.83
C ALA A 154 -11.41 18.48 0.69
N PRO A 155 -12.45 18.49 -0.15
CA PRO A 155 -13.35 19.63 -0.22
C PRO A 155 -13.97 19.84 1.17
N LYS A 156 -13.86 21.07 1.68
CA LYS A 156 -14.44 21.49 2.96
C LYS A 156 -15.68 22.33 2.68
N LEU A 157 -16.70 22.21 3.53
CA LEU A 157 -17.86 23.10 3.44
C LEU A 157 -17.37 24.54 3.47
N PRO A 158 -17.79 25.40 2.51
CA PRO A 158 -17.52 26.82 2.64
C PRO A 158 -18.21 27.30 3.92
N PHE A 159 -17.49 28.04 4.76
CA PHE A 159 -18.14 28.73 5.87
C PHE A 159 -19.23 29.62 5.30
N LEU A 160 -20.48 29.37 5.69
CA LEU A 160 -21.56 30.31 5.44
C LEU A 160 -21.22 31.56 6.26
N SER A 161 -20.58 32.54 5.63
CA SER A 161 -20.48 33.88 6.21
C SER A 161 -21.91 34.31 6.55
N PRO A 162 -22.23 34.68 7.79
CA PRO A 162 -23.55 35.15 8.11
C PRO A 162 -23.85 36.35 7.22
N LYS A 163 -24.80 36.19 6.29
CA LYS A 163 -25.31 37.31 5.49
C LYS A 163 -25.91 38.32 6.45
N SER A 164 -25.16 39.38 6.72
CA SER A 164 -25.64 40.72 7.11
C SER A 164 -26.83 40.73 8.09
N SER A 165 -26.55 40.57 9.38
CA SER A 165 -27.18 41.42 10.39
C SER A 165 -26.07 41.82 11.36
N GLY A 166 -26.01 43.10 11.74
CA GLY A 166 -24.84 43.79 12.32
C GLY A 166 -24.32 43.31 13.68
N ALA A 167 -24.36 42.03 14.00
CA ALA A 167 -23.65 41.43 15.11
C ALA A 167 -22.34 40.83 14.59
N VAL A 168 -21.22 41.54 14.81
CA VAL A 168 -19.87 40.99 14.69
C VAL A 168 -19.73 39.90 15.76
N SER A 169 -20.18 38.68 15.45
CA SER A 169 -20.46 37.66 16.46
C SER A 169 -19.68 36.39 16.19
N LYS A 170 -18.53 36.25 16.86
CA LYS A 170 -17.81 35.01 17.27
C LYS A 170 -17.48 33.92 16.21
N SER A 171 -17.98 33.98 14.98
CA SER A 171 -17.70 33.06 13.86
C SER A 171 -16.22 33.03 13.52
N ASN A 172 -15.58 34.20 13.53
CA ASN A 172 -14.17 34.37 13.19
C ASN A 172 -13.22 33.60 14.13
N THR A 173 -13.68 33.18 15.31
CA THR A 173 -12.84 32.47 16.29
C THR A 173 -12.58 31.04 15.85
N ILE A 174 -13.61 30.29 15.41
CA ILE A 174 -13.44 28.89 14.99
C ILE A 174 -12.61 28.84 13.70
N ASP A 175 -12.88 29.73 12.76
CA ASP A 175 -12.13 29.84 11.50
C ASP A 175 -10.65 30.11 11.77
N SER A 176 -10.34 31.03 12.70
CA SER A 176 -8.97 31.32 13.10
C SER A 176 -8.27 30.12 13.75
N LEU A 177 -8.99 29.35 14.57
CA LEU A 177 -8.46 28.17 15.26
C LEU A 177 -8.21 27.01 14.28
N LEU A 178 -9.13 26.80 13.33
CA LEU A 178 -8.98 25.79 12.27
C LEU A 178 -7.83 26.13 11.32
N ASN A 179 -7.68 27.40 10.94
CA ASN A 179 -6.56 27.87 10.13
C ASN A 179 -5.23 27.76 10.90
N ALA A 180 -5.24 27.96 12.22
CA ALA A 180 -4.09 27.74 13.10
C ALA A 180 -3.85 26.26 13.44
N GLN A 181 -4.68 25.33 12.93
CA GLN A 181 -4.65 23.89 13.22
C GLN A 181 -4.77 23.56 14.73
N ASP A 182 -5.38 24.45 15.52
CA ASP A 182 -5.63 24.24 16.94
C ASP A 182 -6.99 23.54 17.15
N TYR A 183 -7.03 22.27 16.75
CA TYR A 183 -8.27 21.48 16.70
C TYR A 183 -8.90 21.27 18.09
N ASN A 184 -8.09 21.16 19.14
CA ASN A 184 -8.60 21.01 20.51
C ASN A 184 -9.40 22.24 20.94
N LYS A 185 -8.83 23.45 20.77
CA LYS A 185 -9.54 24.68 21.12
C LYS A 185 -10.74 24.93 20.20
N ALA A 186 -10.66 24.52 18.94
CA ALA A 186 -11.79 24.60 18.02
C ALA A 186 -12.96 23.74 18.52
N ILE A 187 -12.71 22.48 18.91
CA ILE A 187 -13.72 21.60 19.50
C ILE A 187 -14.30 22.18 20.79
N ASP A 188 -13.45 22.67 21.70
CA ASP A 188 -13.93 23.27 22.96
C ASP A 188 -14.83 24.48 22.69
N SER A 189 -14.47 25.31 21.70
CA SER A 189 -15.26 26.46 21.27
C SER A 189 -16.59 26.06 20.63
N ILE A 190 -16.62 24.98 19.85
CA ILE A 190 -17.84 24.42 19.25
C ILE A 190 -18.77 23.89 20.36
N ARG A 191 -18.24 23.07 21.26
CA ARG A 191 -19.00 22.45 22.35
C ARG A 191 -19.52 23.48 23.35
N ALA A 192 -18.74 24.50 23.66
CA ALA A 192 -19.16 25.58 24.56
C ALA A 192 -20.37 26.37 24.03
N LYS A 193 -20.61 26.37 22.71
CA LYS A 193 -21.81 26.99 22.13
C LYS A 193 -23.07 26.16 22.36
N ASN A 194 -22.98 24.88 22.73
CA ASN A 194 -24.10 23.93 22.80
C ASN A 194 -25.00 24.00 21.54
N SER A 195 -24.36 24.19 20.39
CA SER A 195 -25.06 24.43 19.13
C SER A 195 -25.49 23.09 18.54
N ASP A 196 -26.79 22.93 18.31
CA ASP A 196 -27.35 21.78 17.59
C ASP A 196 -27.29 21.96 16.06
N VAL A 197 -26.62 23.02 15.59
CA VAL A 197 -26.55 23.38 14.17
C VAL A 197 -25.65 22.37 13.44
N GLY A 198 -26.15 21.81 12.34
CA GLY A 198 -25.44 20.79 11.56
C GLY A 198 -24.01 21.20 11.14
N PHE A 199 -23.80 22.49 10.86
CA PHE A 199 -22.48 23.04 10.51
C PHE A 199 -21.44 22.95 11.63
N ASP A 200 -21.82 23.23 12.87
CA ASP A 200 -20.90 23.16 14.01
C ASP A 200 -20.48 21.71 14.27
N ARG A 201 -21.43 20.77 14.17
CA ARG A 201 -21.17 19.32 14.25
C ARG A 201 -20.29 18.79 13.11
N TYR A 202 -20.44 19.33 11.90
CA TYR A 202 -19.56 18.99 10.79
C TYR A 202 -18.11 19.36 11.10
N TRP A 203 -17.87 20.58 11.59
CA TRP A 203 -16.51 21.02 11.93
C TRP A 203 -15.95 20.29 13.15
N GLU A 204 -16.79 19.90 14.12
CA GLU A 204 -16.38 19.00 15.19
C GLU A 204 -15.87 17.67 14.63
N ALA A 205 -16.62 17.05 13.71
CA ALA A 205 -16.21 15.79 13.09
C ALA A 205 -14.88 15.93 12.33
N VAL A 206 -14.70 17.01 11.57
CA VAL A 206 -13.43 17.29 10.86
C VAL A 206 -12.27 17.42 11.86
N CYS A 207 -12.44 18.18 12.95
CA CYS A 207 -11.41 18.31 13.99
C CYS A 207 -11.06 16.96 14.63
N LEU A 208 -12.07 16.13 14.92
CA LEU A 208 -11.86 14.79 15.48
C LEU A 208 -11.06 13.90 14.53
N LEU A 209 -11.27 14.02 13.21
CA LEU A 209 -10.45 13.29 12.24
C LEU A 209 -8.99 13.76 12.23
N HIS A 210 -8.74 15.07 12.33
CA HIS A 210 -7.37 15.61 12.42
C HIS A 210 -6.64 15.18 13.70
N LEU A 211 -7.36 15.04 14.82
CA LEU A 211 -6.80 14.60 16.09
C LEU A 211 -6.64 13.07 16.19
N SER A 212 -7.27 12.28 15.31
CA SER A 212 -7.12 10.83 15.35
C SER A 212 -5.75 10.41 14.83
N GLU A 213 -4.92 9.84 15.70
CA GLU A 213 -3.53 9.44 15.40
C GLU A 213 -3.37 7.97 15.00
N GLN A 214 -4.38 7.14 15.30
CA GLN A 214 -4.34 5.70 15.07
C GLN A 214 -5.59 5.22 14.33
N PRO A 215 -5.47 4.12 13.55
CA PRO A 215 -6.64 3.46 13.01
C PRO A 215 -7.56 3.00 14.14
N GLU A 216 -8.86 3.09 13.91
CA GLU A 216 -9.90 2.64 14.85
C GLU A 216 -9.95 3.38 16.20
N ASP A 217 -9.29 4.53 16.29
CA ASP A 217 -9.37 5.41 17.45
C ASP A 217 -10.83 5.81 17.75
N THR A 218 -11.12 5.96 19.03
CA THR A 218 -12.38 6.48 19.55
C THR A 218 -12.77 7.81 18.91
N LEU A 219 -11.80 8.67 18.58
CA LEU A 219 -12.04 9.94 17.89
C LEU A 219 -12.51 9.72 16.45
N ALA A 220 -11.87 8.82 15.71
CA ALA A 220 -12.28 8.45 14.35
C ALA A 220 -13.68 7.83 14.34
N LYS A 221 -13.99 6.94 15.31
CA LYS A 221 -15.33 6.36 15.47
C LYS A 221 -16.40 7.41 15.77
N LYS A 222 -16.09 8.38 16.63
CA LYS A 222 -16.98 9.52 16.91
C LYS A 222 -17.21 10.36 15.65
N ALA A 223 -16.15 10.67 14.90
CA ALA A 223 -16.26 11.41 13.65
C ALA A 223 -17.15 10.69 12.62
N VAL A 224 -16.99 9.37 12.46
CA VAL A 224 -17.88 8.54 11.62
C VAL A 224 -19.34 8.69 12.07
N SER A 225 -19.63 8.51 13.36
CA SER A 225 -21.01 8.59 13.87
C SER A 225 -21.65 9.95 13.66
N LEU A 226 -20.88 11.04 13.79
CA LEU A 226 -21.37 12.40 13.54
C LEU A 226 -21.65 12.61 12.06
N LEU A 227 -20.73 12.20 11.18
CA LEU A 227 -20.88 12.39 9.73
C LEU A 227 -22.01 11.51 9.15
N GLU A 228 -22.17 10.27 9.60
CA GLU A 228 -23.31 9.40 9.21
C GLU A 228 -24.65 10.01 9.66
N TYR A 229 -24.69 10.66 10.84
CA TYR A 229 -25.88 11.38 11.29
C TYR A 229 -26.17 12.60 10.41
N LEU A 230 -25.16 13.41 10.10
CA LEU A 230 -25.29 14.63 9.29
C LEU A 230 -25.69 14.31 7.84
N GLU A 231 -25.19 13.23 7.25
CA GLU A 231 -25.56 12.79 5.90
C GLU A 231 -27.08 12.51 5.78
N LYS A 232 -27.70 12.06 6.87
CA LYS A 232 -29.14 11.75 6.93
C LYS A 232 -30.01 12.97 7.23
N GLN A 233 -29.44 14.09 7.63
CA GLN A 233 -30.21 15.30 7.93
C GLN A 233 -30.65 16.01 6.65
N GLU A 234 -31.91 16.44 6.60
CA GLU A 234 -32.48 17.20 5.48
C GLU A 234 -31.93 18.63 5.38
N GLU A 235 -31.31 19.14 6.46
CA GLU A 235 -30.67 20.47 6.48
C GLU A 235 -29.53 20.59 5.46
N PHE A 236 -28.90 19.46 5.10
CA PHE A 236 -27.88 19.42 4.06
C PHE A 236 -28.52 19.22 2.69
N THR A 237 -28.63 20.30 1.92
CA THR A 237 -28.97 20.24 0.49
C THR A 237 -27.92 19.45 -0.30
N ASP A 238 -28.28 18.97 -1.49
CA ASP A 238 -27.41 18.13 -2.35
C ASP A 238 -25.99 18.68 -2.51
N GLY A 239 -25.85 20.00 -2.70
CA GLY A 239 -24.55 20.65 -2.83
C GLY A 239 -23.71 20.70 -1.55
N SER A 240 -24.34 20.69 -0.37
CA SER A 240 -23.63 20.64 0.92
C SER A 240 -23.36 19.22 1.40
N LYS A 241 -24.23 18.27 1.01
CA LYS A 241 -24.13 16.84 1.34
C LYS A 241 -22.87 16.20 0.74
N ILE A 242 -22.43 16.65 -0.43
CA ILE A 242 -21.19 16.17 -1.07
C ILE A 242 -19.97 16.35 -0.17
N PHE A 243 -19.90 17.46 0.58
CA PHE A 243 -18.78 17.73 1.49
C PHE A 243 -18.82 16.83 2.72
N VAL A 244 -20.02 16.57 3.24
CA VAL A 244 -20.23 15.59 4.33
C VAL A 244 -19.79 14.21 3.88
N GLN A 245 -20.18 13.80 2.67
CA GLN A 245 -19.80 12.51 2.10
C GLN A 245 -18.29 12.38 1.85
N CYS A 246 -17.63 13.43 1.34
CA CYS A 246 -16.18 13.42 1.18
C CYS A 246 -15.44 13.23 2.53
N GLN A 247 -15.90 13.92 3.58
CA GLN A 247 -15.33 13.73 4.92
C GLN A 247 -15.68 12.36 5.51
N LEU A 248 -16.87 11.83 5.23
CA LEU A 248 -17.30 10.50 5.67
C LEU A 248 -16.45 9.39 5.05
N VAL A 249 -16.07 9.51 3.77
CA VAL A 249 -15.09 8.60 3.14
C VAL A 249 -13.79 8.58 3.93
N LEU A 250 -13.23 9.74 4.27
CA LEU A 250 -11.98 9.82 5.03
C LEU A 250 -12.12 9.24 6.44
N ALA A 251 -13.28 9.47 7.08
CA ALA A 251 -13.60 8.89 8.37
C ALA A 251 -13.64 7.35 8.32
N TYR A 252 -14.27 6.77 7.28
CA TYR A 252 -14.27 5.33 7.07
C TYR A 252 -12.87 4.78 6.82
N LEU A 253 -12.06 5.43 6.00
CA LEU A 253 -10.68 5.01 5.73
C LEU A 253 -9.81 5.07 6.99
N LYS A 254 -9.91 6.13 7.80
CA LYS A 254 -9.23 6.23 9.11
C LYS A 254 -9.70 5.17 10.10
N ASN A 255 -10.97 4.78 10.04
CA ASN A 255 -11.55 3.76 10.90
C ASN A 255 -11.47 2.34 10.30
N ASN A 256 -10.63 2.13 9.27
CA ASN A 256 -10.43 0.85 8.59
C ASN A 256 -11.72 0.20 8.02
N GLN A 257 -12.75 1.01 7.75
CA GLN A 257 -14.01 0.57 7.15
C GLN A 257 -13.95 0.67 5.62
N LEU A 258 -13.06 -0.11 5.02
CA LEU A 258 -12.71 0.00 3.59
C LEU A 258 -13.92 -0.20 2.66
N ASP A 259 -14.74 -1.23 2.92
CA ASP A 259 -15.90 -1.54 2.08
C ASP A 259 -16.90 -0.38 2.00
N LYS A 260 -17.14 0.29 3.14
CA LYS A 260 -18.01 1.46 3.20
C LYS A 260 -17.41 2.66 2.46
N ALA A 261 -16.09 2.86 2.60
CA ALA A 261 -15.40 3.93 1.89
C ALA A 261 -15.47 3.73 0.37
N ILE A 262 -15.23 2.51 -0.12
CA ILE A 262 -15.30 2.19 -1.55
C ILE A 262 -16.71 2.40 -2.09
N ASN A 263 -17.73 1.87 -1.42
CA ASN A 263 -19.13 2.04 -1.85
C ASN A 263 -19.51 3.54 -1.95
N LEU A 264 -19.14 4.34 -0.95
CA LEU A 264 -19.43 5.78 -0.98
C LEU A 264 -18.63 6.52 -2.07
N LEU A 265 -17.38 6.12 -2.32
CA LEU A 265 -16.57 6.65 -3.43
C LEU A 265 -17.19 6.34 -4.80
N GLU A 266 -17.73 5.15 -5.00
CA GLU A 266 -18.43 4.79 -6.24
C GLU A 266 -19.70 5.63 -6.45
N GLN A 267 -20.45 5.91 -5.38
CA GLN A 267 -21.60 6.81 -5.43
C GLN A 267 -21.16 8.24 -5.80
N LEU A 268 -20.10 8.76 -5.17
CA LEU A 268 -19.55 10.08 -5.45
C LEU A 268 -19.03 10.22 -6.88
N LYS A 269 -18.42 9.15 -7.44
CA LYS A 269 -17.95 9.12 -8.83
C LYS A 269 -19.09 9.23 -9.84
N ASN A 270 -20.28 8.75 -9.49
CA ASN A 270 -21.47 8.81 -10.36
C ASN A 270 -22.38 10.02 -10.06
N SER A 271 -22.05 10.82 -9.04
CA SER A 271 -22.79 12.03 -8.68
C SER A 271 -22.63 13.12 -9.74
N PRO A 272 -23.64 13.95 -10.05
CA PRO A 272 -23.51 15.06 -11.00
C PRO A 272 -22.58 16.21 -10.50
N ASP A 273 -22.12 16.15 -9.25
CA ASP A 273 -21.24 17.18 -8.66
C ASP A 273 -19.75 16.93 -8.99
N ASP A 274 -19.11 17.90 -9.66
CA ASP A 274 -17.72 17.85 -10.10
C ASP A 274 -16.71 17.71 -8.94
N LYS A 275 -17.01 18.27 -7.76
CA LYS A 275 -16.10 18.21 -6.60
C LYS A 275 -16.10 16.80 -6.01
N GLY A 276 -17.28 16.19 -5.89
CA GLY A 276 -17.43 14.80 -5.49
C GLY A 276 -16.74 13.82 -6.43
N GLN A 277 -16.93 14.00 -7.75
CA GLN A 277 -16.28 13.17 -8.76
C GLN A 277 -14.76 13.30 -8.72
N SER A 278 -14.23 14.53 -8.73
CA SER A 278 -12.79 14.79 -8.69
C SER A 278 -12.14 14.20 -7.44
N PHE A 279 -12.78 14.34 -6.28
CA PHE A 279 -12.33 13.73 -5.03
C PHE A 279 -12.35 12.19 -5.10
N ALA A 280 -13.42 11.62 -5.64
CA ALA A 280 -13.56 10.17 -5.75
C ALA A 280 -12.52 9.55 -6.69
N ILE A 281 -12.21 10.20 -7.81
CA ILE A 281 -11.15 9.78 -8.74
C ILE A 281 -9.79 9.88 -8.06
N ALA A 282 -9.52 10.99 -7.38
CA ALA A 282 -8.22 11.22 -6.73
C ALA A 282 -7.93 10.15 -5.66
N ILE A 283 -8.90 9.81 -4.80
CA ILE A 283 -8.71 8.78 -3.76
C ILE A 283 -8.78 7.37 -4.35
N GLY A 284 -9.70 7.12 -5.27
CA GLY A 284 -9.90 5.80 -5.87
C GLY A 284 -8.65 5.24 -6.54
N ASN A 285 -7.81 6.10 -7.11
CA ASN A 285 -6.53 5.71 -7.71
C ASN A 285 -5.49 5.22 -6.68
N HIS A 286 -5.64 5.54 -5.40
CA HIS A 286 -4.74 5.10 -4.33
C HIS A 286 -5.23 3.87 -3.56
N LEU A 287 -6.48 3.45 -3.79
CA LEU A 287 -7.10 2.29 -3.13
C LEU A 287 -7.19 1.05 -4.04
N ARG A 288 -6.81 1.17 -5.32
CA ARG A 288 -6.72 0.08 -6.30
C ARG A 288 -5.28 -0.39 -6.42
#